data_AF-A0AB39DIU6-F1
#
_entry.id   AF-A0AB39DIU6-F1
#
_cell.length_a   1.000
_cell.length_b   1.000
_cell.length_c   1.000
_cell.angle_alpha   90.00
_cell.angle_beta   90.00
_cell.angle_gamma   90.00
#
_symmetry.space_group_name_H-M   'P 1'
#
loop_
_entity.id
_entity.type
_entity.pdbx_description
1 polymer ?
#
loop_
_entity_poly.entity_id
_entity_poly.type
_entity_poly.pdbx_seq_one_letter_code
_entity_poly.pdbx_strand_id
1 'polypeptide(L)'
;MDESRMASTGAIGAGQPDFFEATPMALWLEDYSALHAQFECWRAEGVTDLQSWLNQDRGRLRHCADLIRIVRVNRQALSLFGARTQTDLMDRLADVLRDETFEGWADELEQLWRGHGGFHSQTVNYALDGRRLDLSLKAVILADERQPWDRVLVAMEDVTLLQEARRQAQASARDAREFFQQAPVSLWVEDFSAIRHLFDELRQQGISDFRTFLDVHPDFIERCLQEIRIIDVNDYTLKLFKAESREQLIGRIGDVFSAESRDSFAEQLIELWHGRLFHQKEVQNNTLEGDALHIHLQLSVFEGHEDDWSLVLLSLTDITARKKAEAYLEYLGKHDVLTQLKNRSYFVDELGRLQRKRTPLVSFIALDLNNLKQANDEGGHAAGDDLLRRFGEVLNKAVDQPGQAARIGGDEFVVLLPGYDEAATRKVLDNIHSLIELNNQYYGGVALSVAAGESSCRNPDALEQALKDADRSLYESKRRYYSTHERRR
;
A
#
# COMPACT_ATOMS: atom_id res chain seq x y z
N MET A 1 37.08 5.60 80.19
CA MET A 1 38.41 6.17 80.44
C MET A 1 39.23 5.94 79.18
N ASP A 2 39.42 7.02 78.41
CA ASP A 2 40.74 7.54 77.97
C ASP A 2 41.96 6.65 78.28
N GLU A 3 42.99 6.55 77.44
CA GLU A 3 43.47 7.43 76.38
C GLU A 3 44.66 6.75 75.68
N SER A 4 45.11 7.36 74.57
CA SER A 4 46.50 7.39 74.10
C SER A 4 47.02 6.34 73.09
N ARG A 5 47.01 6.81 71.83
CA ARG A 5 48.12 6.82 70.84
C ARG A 5 48.86 5.51 70.54
N MET A 6 48.66 5.01 69.31
CA MET A 6 49.77 4.52 68.49
C MET A 6 49.61 5.04 67.06
N ALA A 7 50.57 5.87 66.65
CA ALA A 7 50.89 6.07 65.25
C ALA A 7 51.34 4.73 64.66
N SER A 8 50.71 4.29 63.57
CA SER A 8 51.27 3.24 62.72
C SER A 8 51.35 3.74 61.28
N THR A 9 52.54 4.23 60.93
CA THR A 9 53.06 4.17 59.57
C THR A 9 53.03 2.72 59.09
N GLY A 10 51.98 2.35 58.35
CA GLY A 10 51.86 1.05 57.70
C GLY A 10 52.64 1.04 56.38
N ALA A 11 53.86 0.53 56.43
CA ALA A 11 54.60 0.10 55.25
C ALA A 11 53.81 -1.00 54.53
N ILE A 12 53.45 -0.78 53.27
CA ILE A 12 52.76 -1.77 52.42
C ILE A 12 53.78 -2.85 52.05
N GLY A 13 53.55 -4.07 52.55
CA GLY A 13 54.42 -5.23 52.35
C GLY A 13 54.42 -5.74 50.91
N ALA A 14 55.61 -6.09 50.41
CA ALA A 14 55.81 -6.80 49.16
C ALA A 14 55.11 -8.18 49.21
N GLY A 15 54.01 -8.34 48.48
CA GLY A 15 53.28 -9.61 48.38
C GLY A 15 51.76 -9.52 48.16
N GLN A 16 51.15 -8.34 48.31
CA GLN A 16 49.75 -8.16 47.87
C GLN A 16 49.68 -7.94 46.35
N PRO A 17 48.79 -8.64 45.63
CA PRO A 17 48.57 -8.39 44.21
C PRO A 17 48.10 -6.95 44.03
N ASP A 18 48.72 -6.24 43.10
CA ASP A 18 48.26 -4.91 42.69
C ASP A 18 46.91 -5.07 41.97
N PHE A 19 45.82 -4.89 42.71
CA PHE A 19 44.47 -5.03 42.20
C PHE A 19 44.18 -4.11 41.01
N PHE A 20 44.86 -2.96 40.92
CA PHE A 20 44.73 -2.05 39.77
C PHE A 20 45.24 -2.71 38.48
N GLU A 21 46.34 -3.48 38.54
CA GLU A 21 46.89 -4.22 37.40
C GLU A 21 46.22 -5.57 37.17
N ALA A 22 45.73 -6.22 38.23
CA ALA A 22 45.12 -7.54 38.14
C ALA A 22 43.66 -7.52 37.65
N THR A 23 43.01 -6.35 37.66
CA THR A 23 41.61 -6.20 37.23
C THR A 23 41.46 -6.41 35.72
N PRO A 24 40.48 -7.21 35.25
CA PRO A 24 40.26 -7.47 33.82
C PRO A 24 39.61 -6.31 33.06
N MET A 25 39.40 -5.16 33.69
CA MET A 25 38.83 -3.95 33.10
C MET A 25 39.92 -2.93 32.82
N ALA A 26 39.74 -2.10 31.79
CA ALA A 26 40.57 -0.93 31.57
C ALA A 26 40.28 0.12 32.65
N LEU A 27 41.33 0.53 33.37
CA LEU A 27 41.23 1.49 34.48
C LEU A 27 42.20 2.64 34.29
N TRP A 28 41.72 3.86 34.47
CA TRP A 28 42.52 5.06 34.66
C TRP A 28 42.35 5.54 36.11
N LEU A 29 43.46 5.89 36.75
CA LEU A 29 43.48 6.62 38.00
C LEU A 29 43.83 8.07 37.66
N GLU A 30 42.95 8.98 38.01
CA GLU A 30 43.03 10.40 37.66
C GLU A 30 42.98 11.27 38.93
N ASP A 31 43.52 12.48 38.83
CA ASP A 31 43.52 13.51 39.85
C ASP A 31 42.67 14.68 39.34
N TYR A 32 41.53 14.89 40.00
CA TYR A 32 40.52 15.91 39.72
C TYR A 32 40.56 17.04 40.74
N SER A 33 41.62 17.13 41.56
CA SER A 33 41.69 18.12 42.65
C SER A 33 41.67 19.58 42.15
N ALA A 34 42.27 19.84 40.99
CA ALA A 34 42.22 21.14 40.33
C ALA A 34 40.82 21.45 39.77
N LEU A 35 40.13 20.44 39.23
CA LEU A 35 38.75 20.54 38.77
C LEU A 35 37.81 20.84 39.95
N HIS A 36 38.00 20.17 41.09
CA HIS A 36 37.23 20.45 42.31
C HIS A 36 37.42 21.89 42.78
N ALA A 37 38.65 22.40 42.80
CA ALA A 37 38.92 23.80 43.17
C ALA A 37 38.25 24.78 42.19
N GLN A 38 38.23 24.46 40.90
CA GLN A 38 37.53 25.25 39.89
C GLN A 38 36.01 25.24 40.12
N PHE A 39 35.45 24.10 40.52
CA PHE A 39 34.03 24.00 40.86
C PHE A 39 33.67 24.89 42.06
N GLU A 40 34.49 24.90 43.12
CA GLU A 40 34.31 25.81 44.26
C GLU A 40 34.36 27.29 43.86
N CYS A 41 35.26 27.65 42.93
CA CYS A 41 35.32 29.00 42.36
C CYS A 41 33.99 29.37 41.67
N TRP A 42 33.47 28.49 40.81
CA TRP A 42 32.21 28.73 40.11
C TRP A 42 31.00 28.78 41.05
N ARG A 43 30.99 28.01 42.14
CA ARG A 43 29.96 28.12 43.17
C ARG A 43 30.00 29.49 43.84
N ALA A 44 31.20 29.98 44.16
CA ALA A 44 31.38 31.31 44.75
C ALA A 44 31.01 32.44 43.78
N GLU A 45 31.20 32.25 42.47
CA GLU A 45 30.78 33.18 41.40
C GLU A 45 29.27 33.12 41.10
N GLY A 46 28.53 32.20 41.72
CA GLY A 46 27.07 32.13 41.63
C GLY A 46 26.55 31.25 40.48
N VAL A 47 27.37 30.38 39.90
CA VAL A 47 26.89 29.35 38.94
C VAL A 47 26.00 28.36 39.69
N THR A 48 24.80 28.12 39.19
CA THR A 48 23.82 27.21 39.82
C THR A 48 23.40 26.05 38.93
N ASP A 49 23.44 26.23 37.62
CA ASP A 49 23.21 25.21 36.58
C ASP A 49 24.50 25.03 35.77
N LEU A 50 25.34 24.08 36.17
CA LEU A 50 26.65 23.89 35.57
C LEU A 50 26.52 23.36 34.14
N GLN A 51 25.62 22.41 33.89
CA GLN A 51 25.41 21.83 32.56
C GLN A 51 25.06 22.91 31.50
N SER A 52 24.06 23.76 31.76
CA SER A 52 23.69 24.85 30.84
C SER A 52 24.83 25.86 30.67
N TRP A 53 25.52 26.17 31.77
CA TRP A 53 26.64 27.11 31.77
C TRP A 53 27.85 26.60 30.96
N LEU A 54 28.16 25.30 31.03
CA LEU A 54 29.20 24.67 30.22
C LEU A 54 28.81 24.57 28.74
N ASN A 55 27.54 24.29 28.45
CA ASN A 55 27.05 24.17 27.07
C ASN A 55 27.04 25.50 26.29
N GLN A 56 27.04 26.64 26.97
CA GLN A 56 27.10 27.97 26.35
C GLN A 56 28.49 28.31 25.78
N ASP A 57 29.55 27.64 26.23
CA ASP A 57 30.92 27.92 25.82
C ASP A 57 31.78 26.66 25.92
N ARG A 58 32.04 26.05 24.76
CA ARG A 58 32.85 24.82 24.65
C ARG A 58 34.30 25.01 25.15
N GLY A 59 34.80 26.25 25.22
CA GLY A 59 36.10 26.54 25.82
C GLY A 59 36.17 26.18 27.30
N ARG A 60 35.04 26.24 28.02
CA ARG A 60 34.95 25.87 29.45
C ARG A 60 35.08 24.36 29.65
N LEU A 61 34.45 23.57 28.78
CA LEU A 61 34.61 22.10 28.80
C LEU A 61 36.05 21.70 28.53
N ARG A 62 36.72 22.36 27.57
CA ARG A 62 38.12 22.09 27.30
C ARG A 62 39.01 22.49 28.48
N HIS A 63 38.72 23.62 29.12
CA HIS A 63 39.43 24.02 30.33
C HIS A 63 39.28 22.99 31.46
N CYS A 64 38.08 22.44 31.68
CA CYS A 64 37.89 21.34 32.64
C CYS A 64 38.76 20.12 32.31
N ALA A 65 38.87 19.75 31.02
CA ALA A 65 39.71 18.65 30.58
C ALA A 65 41.18 18.88 30.91
N ASP A 66 41.68 20.10 30.72
CA ASP A 66 43.07 20.44 31.00
C ASP A 66 43.40 20.43 32.52
N LEU A 67 42.39 20.50 33.40
CA LEU A 67 42.55 20.40 34.86
C LEU A 67 42.63 18.96 35.37
N ILE A 68 42.24 17.98 34.54
CA ILE A 68 42.27 16.56 34.89
C ILE A 68 43.65 16.00 34.59
N ARG A 69 44.28 15.35 35.58
CA ARG A 69 45.58 14.70 35.40
C ARG A 69 45.46 13.19 35.50
N ILE A 70 45.91 12.49 34.47
CA ILE A 70 46.01 11.02 34.51
C ILE A 70 47.24 10.64 35.33
N VAL A 71 47.02 10.00 36.48
CA VAL A 71 48.06 9.57 37.41
C VAL A 71 48.63 8.22 36.96
N ARG A 72 47.74 7.27 36.65
CA ARG A 72 48.12 5.91 36.31
C ARG A 72 47.10 5.25 35.38
N VAL A 73 47.54 4.43 34.45
CA VAL A 73 46.67 3.55 33.64
C VAL A 73 47.11 2.11 33.80
N ASN A 74 46.18 1.16 33.82
CA ASN A 74 46.53 -0.26 33.95
C ASN A 74 46.84 -0.92 32.60
N ARG A 75 47.37 -2.14 32.63
CA ARG A 75 47.69 -2.90 31.41
C ARG A 75 46.49 -3.11 30.47
N GLN A 76 45.28 -3.26 31.00
CA GLN A 76 44.08 -3.42 30.18
C GLN A 76 43.73 -2.14 29.42
N ALA A 77 43.89 -0.97 30.05
CA ALA A 77 43.73 0.32 29.37
C ALA A 77 44.76 0.53 28.26
N LEU A 78 46.03 0.16 28.51
CA LEU A 78 47.06 0.20 27.46
C LEU A 78 46.70 -0.71 26.28
N SER A 79 46.19 -1.91 26.56
CA SER A 79 45.74 -2.83 25.51
C SER A 79 44.53 -2.30 24.74
N LEU A 80 43.56 -1.70 25.42
CA LEU A 80 42.35 -1.13 24.82
C LEU A 80 42.70 -0.04 23.80
N PHE A 81 43.60 0.87 24.17
CA PHE A 81 44.05 1.97 23.30
C PHE A 81 45.22 1.62 22.38
N GLY A 82 45.76 0.40 22.43
CA GLY A 82 46.90 -0.02 21.61
C GLY A 82 48.24 0.64 21.97
N ALA A 83 48.38 1.14 23.20
CA ALA A 83 49.58 1.79 23.70
C ALA A 83 50.58 0.78 24.27
N ARG A 84 51.88 1.04 24.10
CA ARG A 84 52.95 0.16 24.62
C ARG A 84 53.25 0.43 26.09
N THR A 85 53.18 1.70 26.49
CA THR A 85 53.46 2.17 27.85
C THR A 85 52.53 3.33 28.20
N GLN A 86 52.42 3.68 29.49
CA GLN A 86 51.67 4.88 29.90
C GLN A 86 52.23 6.13 29.24
N THR A 87 53.56 6.28 29.14
CA THR A 87 54.20 7.42 28.47
C THR A 87 53.77 7.54 27.01
N ASP A 88 53.75 6.42 26.28
CA ASP A 88 53.30 6.37 24.88
C ASP A 88 51.83 6.81 24.73
N LEU A 89 50.96 6.38 25.64
CA LEU A 89 49.56 6.82 25.68
C LEU A 89 49.42 8.32 26.00
N MET A 90 50.18 8.83 26.97
CA MET A 90 50.10 10.23 27.40
C MET A 90 50.66 11.19 26.34
N ASP A 91 51.78 10.84 25.69
CA ASP A 91 52.39 11.66 24.64
C ASP A 91 51.46 11.82 23.42
N ARG A 92 50.54 10.86 23.23
CA ARG A 92 49.58 10.81 22.12
C ARG A 92 48.13 10.90 22.59
N LEU A 93 47.88 11.48 23.76
CA LEU A 93 46.54 11.54 24.33
C LEU A 93 45.54 12.30 23.44
N ALA A 94 46.02 13.29 22.67
CA ALA A 94 45.22 14.03 21.70
C ALA A 94 44.74 13.17 20.51
N ASP A 95 45.41 12.05 20.21
CA ASP A 95 44.95 11.10 19.18
C ASP A 95 43.76 10.27 19.68
N VAL A 96 43.70 10.06 21.01
CA VAL A 96 42.71 9.23 21.72
C VAL A 96 41.47 10.02 22.11
N LEU A 97 41.66 11.20 22.70
CA LEU A 97 40.61 12.11 23.15
C LEU A 97 40.42 13.21 22.09
N ARG A 98 39.43 13.02 21.21
CA ARG A 98 39.11 13.94 20.11
C ARG A 98 37.89 14.78 20.44
N ASP A 99 37.47 15.66 19.53
CA ASP A 99 36.32 16.55 19.74
C ASP A 99 35.04 15.77 20.14
N GLU A 100 34.80 14.60 19.54
CA GLU A 100 33.67 13.72 19.87
C GLU A 100 33.73 13.14 21.29
N THR A 101 34.92 13.00 21.88
CA THR A 101 35.09 12.51 23.25
C THR A 101 34.46 13.45 24.27
N PHE A 102 34.46 14.74 23.96
CA PHE A 102 33.92 15.79 24.83
C PHE A 102 32.41 15.99 24.64
N GLU A 103 31.77 15.24 23.72
CA GLU A 103 30.31 15.21 23.62
C GLU A 103 29.74 14.41 24.80
N GLY A 104 28.90 15.05 25.63
CA GLY A 104 28.33 14.45 26.84
C GLY A 104 29.12 14.71 28.14
N TRP A 105 30.32 15.30 28.07
CA TRP A 105 31.12 15.65 29.25
C TRP A 105 30.43 16.62 30.21
N ALA A 106 29.57 17.51 29.70
CA ALA A 106 28.78 18.39 30.55
C ALA A 106 27.93 17.59 31.57
N ASP A 107 27.42 16.42 31.16
CA ASP A 107 26.59 15.55 32.01
C ASP A 107 27.43 14.81 33.05
N GLU A 108 28.66 14.44 32.71
CA GLU A 108 29.63 13.87 33.66
C GLU A 108 29.98 14.88 34.75
N LEU A 109 30.32 16.11 34.34
CA LEU A 109 30.69 17.19 35.24
C LEU A 109 29.51 17.64 36.11
N GLU A 110 28.29 17.68 35.57
CA GLU A 110 27.06 17.97 36.31
C GLU A 110 26.78 16.92 37.41
N GLN A 111 27.01 15.63 37.13
CA GLN A 111 26.88 14.58 38.14
C GLN A 111 27.81 14.86 39.33
N LEU A 112 29.09 15.14 39.06
CA LEU A 112 30.06 15.48 40.11
C LEU A 112 29.71 16.80 40.82
N TRP A 113 29.23 17.80 40.09
CA TRP A 113 28.81 19.10 40.63
C TRP A 113 27.64 18.98 41.61
N ARG A 114 26.70 18.05 41.38
CA ARG A 114 25.61 17.76 42.31
C ARG A 114 26.05 16.99 43.56
N GLY A 115 27.34 16.66 43.67
CA GLY A 115 27.91 15.95 44.81
C GLY A 115 27.77 14.42 44.72
N HIS A 116 27.53 13.87 43.53
CA HIS A 116 27.61 12.40 43.36
C HIS A 116 29.06 11.96 43.56
N GLY A 117 29.27 10.83 44.23
CA GLY A 117 30.61 10.25 44.48
C GLY A 117 31.30 9.67 43.24
N GLY A 118 30.91 10.09 42.03
CA GLY A 118 31.31 9.51 40.76
C GLY A 118 30.36 9.91 39.63
N PHE A 119 30.62 9.41 38.43
CA PHE A 119 29.76 9.60 37.26
C PHE A 119 29.68 8.33 36.42
N HIS A 120 28.64 8.25 35.59
CA HIS A 120 28.53 7.25 34.53
C HIS A 120 28.14 7.93 33.21
N SER A 121 28.76 7.49 32.12
CA SER A 121 28.52 8.06 30.79
C SER A 121 28.89 7.07 29.69
N GLN A 122 28.54 7.44 28.46
CA GLN A 122 29.06 6.82 27.24
C GLN A 122 29.81 7.88 26.45
N THR A 123 31.00 7.53 25.97
CA THR A 123 31.83 8.44 25.18
C THR A 123 32.43 7.72 23.99
N VAL A 124 33.06 8.50 23.12
CA VAL A 124 33.77 8.02 21.94
C VAL A 124 35.23 8.38 22.10
N ASN A 125 36.07 7.35 22.15
CA ASN A 125 37.52 7.53 22.11
C ASN A 125 38.08 6.84 20.88
N TYR A 126 39.39 7.01 20.66
CA TYR A 126 40.10 6.37 19.57
C TYR A 126 41.31 5.62 20.10
N ALA A 127 41.55 4.41 19.61
CA ALA A 127 42.82 3.75 19.82
C ALA A 127 43.93 4.45 19.03
N LEU A 128 45.18 4.25 19.42
CA LEU A 128 46.35 4.87 18.79
C LEU A 128 46.59 4.42 17.33
N ASP A 129 45.95 3.34 16.90
CA ASP A 129 45.90 2.86 15.51
C ASP A 129 44.78 3.54 14.68
N GLY A 130 43.98 4.40 15.30
CA GLY A 130 42.89 5.14 14.68
C GLY A 130 41.51 4.47 14.77
N ARG A 131 41.41 3.27 15.34
CA ARG A 131 40.12 2.58 15.53
C ARG A 131 39.23 3.37 16.51
N ARG A 132 37.98 3.63 16.11
CA ARG A 132 36.96 4.22 16.98
C ARG A 132 36.56 3.22 18.07
N LEU A 133 36.39 3.72 19.29
CA LEU A 133 35.93 2.96 20.44
C LEU A 133 34.72 3.69 21.05
N ASP A 134 33.54 3.07 21.03
CA ASP A 134 32.43 3.51 21.87
C ASP A 134 32.65 2.92 23.27
N LEU A 135 32.88 3.77 24.27
CA LEU A 135 33.24 3.39 25.64
C LEU A 135 32.12 3.69 26.63
N SER A 136 31.85 2.74 27.51
CA SER A 136 31.04 2.94 28.71
C SER A 136 31.98 3.29 29.86
N LEU A 137 31.84 4.51 30.41
CA LEU A 137 32.67 5.01 31.49
C LEU A 137 31.93 4.93 32.82
N LYS A 138 32.63 4.48 33.85
CA LYS A 138 32.16 4.57 35.23
C LYS A 138 33.29 5.09 36.11
N ALA A 139 33.13 6.29 36.62
CA ALA A 139 34.06 6.91 37.53
C ALA A 139 33.57 6.83 38.97
N VAL A 140 34.48 6.59 39.90
CA VAL A 140 34.22 6.66 41.34
C VAL A 140 35.33 7.48 42.00
N ILE A 141 34.93 8.43 42.84
CA ILE A 141 35.85 9.22 43.66
C ILE A 141 36.22 8.36 44.87
N LEU A 142 37.51 8.07 45.02
CA LEU A 142 38.02 7.30 46.15
C LEU A 142 38.16 8.22 47.36
N ALA A 143 37.70 7.77 48.52
CA ALA A 143 37.88 8.52 49.76
C ALA A 143 39.36 8.51 50.18
N ASP A 144 40.02 9.66 50.12
CA ASP A 144 41.36 9.91 50.67
C ASP A 144 41.31 11.15 51.59
N GLU A 145 42.07 11.14 52.68
CA GLU A 145 42.07 12.19 53.72
C GLU A 145 42.97 13.38 53.37
N ARG A 146 43.70 13.32 52.24
CA ARG A 146 44.71 14.32 51.87
C ARG A 146 44.15 15.53 51.11
N GLN A 147 43.35 15.32 50.08
CA GLN A 147 42.79 16.40 49.26
C GLN A 147 41.50 15.92 48.54
N PRO A 148 40.48 16.79 48.37
CA PRO A 148 39.28 16.41 47.64
C PRO A 148 39.58 16.05 46.18
N TRP A 149 39.04 14.92 45.72
CA TRP A 149 39.09 14.44 44.33
C TRP A 149 40.50 14.17 43.78
N ASP A 150 41.51 13.97 44.63
CA ASP A 150 42.87 13.64 44.21
C ASP A 150 43.03 12.22 43.65
N ARG A 151 42.02 11.36 43.85
CA ARG A 151 41.94 10.01 43.31
C ARG A 151 40.54 9.71 42.78
N VAL A 152 40.42 9.70 41.45
CA VAL A 152 39.23 9.26 40.72
C VAL A 152 39.59 8.02 39.93
N LEU A 153 38.87 6.91 40.16
CA LEU A 153 39.05 5.68 39.41
C LEU A 153 38.01 5.63 38.28
N VAL A 154 38.46 5.69 37.03
CA VAL A 154 37.62 5.61 35.84
C VAL A 154 37.77 4.22 35.22
N ALA A 155 36.69 3.45 35.25
CA ALA A 155 36.59 2.16 34.57
C ALA A 155 35.99 2.34 33.17
N MET A 156 36.58 1.65 32.19
CA MET A 156 36.21 1.73 30.78
C MET A 156 35.88 0.34 30.26
N GLU A 157 34.75 0.25 29.56
CA GLU A 157 34.32 -0.96 28.86
C GLU A 157 34.09 -0.63 27.39
N ASP A 158 34.70 -1.43 26.50
CA ASP A 158 34.49 -1.34 25.06
C ASP A 158 33.11 -1.91 24.70
N VAL A 159 32.19 -1.03 24.34
CA VAL A 159 30.83 -1.37 23.93
C VAL A 159 30.61 -1.17 22.43
N THR A 160 31.69 -1.04 21.65
CA THR A 160 31.64 -0.71 20.21
C THR A 160 30.78 -1.71 19.42
N LEU A 161 31.03 -3.02 19.56
CA LEU A 161 30.25 -4.04 18.85
C LEU A 161 28.75 -4.01 19.18
N LEU A 162 28.42 -3.76 20.46
CA LEU A 162 27.04 -3.67 20.90
C LEU A 162 26.36 -2.41 20.33
N GLN A 163 27.05 -1.28 20.34
CA GLN A 163 26.54 -0.01 19.81
C GLN A 163 26.38 -0.07 18.28
N GLU A 164 27.34 -0.66 17.56
CA GLU A 164 27.25 -0.88 16.11
C GLU A 164 26.06 -1.78 15.76
N ALA A 165 25.92 -2.94 16.44
CA ALA A 165 24.79 -3.84 16.22
C ALA A 165 23.44 -3.15 16.50
N ARG A 166 23.37 -2.32 17.55
CA ARG A 166 22.17 -1.55 17.88
C ARG A 166 21.86 -0.49 16.81
N ARG A 167 22.85 0.29 16.38
CA ARG A 167 22.70 1.30 15.31
C ARG A 167 22.25 0.64 14.01
N GLN A 168 22.85 -0.50 13.64
CA GLN A 168 22.47 -1.25 12.45
C GLN A 168 21.04 -1.81 12.53
N ALA A 169 20.65 -2.38 13.66
CA ALA A 169 19.28 -2.87 13.86
C ALA A 169 18.25 -1.73 13.77
N GLN A 170 18.56 -0.56 14.35
CA GLN A 170 17.71 0.62 14.25
C GLN A 170 17.61 1.16 12.82
N ALA A 171 18.73 1.22 12.10
CA ALA A 171 18.74 1.61 10.69
C ALA A 171 17.93 0.63 9.85
N SER A 172 18.15 -0.68 10.00
CA SER A 172 17.39 -1.71 9.27
C SER A 172 15.89 -1.66 9.57
N ALA A 173 15.50 -1.43 10.83
CA ALA A 173 14.09 -1.31 11.21
C ALA A 173 13.45 -0.05 10.61
N ARG A 174 14.19 1.06 10.59
CA ARG A 174 13.77 2.30 9.94
C ARG A 174 13.60 2.12 8.43
N ASP A 175 14.58 1.52 7.77
CA ASP A 175 14.54 1.27 6.33
C ASP A 175 13.36 0.36 5.96
N ALA A 176 13.14 -0.72 6.71
CA ALA A 176 11.97 -1.60 6.51
C ALA A 176 10.64 -0.85 6.67
N ARG A 177 10.55 0.07 7.65
CA ARG A 177 9.37 0.91 7.82
C ARG A 177 9.17 1.86 6.65
N GLU A 178 10.24 2.52 6.20
CA GLU A 178 10.20 3.43 5.06
C GLU A 178 9.83 2.69 3.77
N PHE A 179 10.37 1.50 3.52
CA PHE A 179 10.00 0.66 2.37
C PHE A 179 8.53 0.25 2.38
N PHE A 180 8.02 -0.18 3.54
CA PHE A 180 6.60 -0.51 3.70
C PHE A 180 5.71 0.69 3.37
N GLN A 181 6.03 1.86 3.94
CA GLN A 181 5.24 3.08 3.75
C GLN A 181 5.28 3.63 2.32
N GLN A 182 6.43 3.57 1.66
CA GLN A 182 6.64 4.10 0.31
C GLN A 182 6.29 3.12 -0.82
N ALA A 183 5.90 1.88 -0.49
CA ALA A 183 5.54 0.89 -1.51
C ALA A 183 4.41 1.42 -2.42
N PRO A 184 4.54 1.35 -3.76
CA PRO A 184 3.56 1.91 -4.71
C PRO A 184 2.34 0.98 -4.91
N VAL A 185 2.02 0.19 -3.90
CA VAL A 185 0.92 -0.77 -3.86
C VAL A 185 0.33 -0.76 -2.45
N SER A 186 -0.96 -1.05 -2.32
CA SER A 186 -1.61 -1.08 -1.02
C SER A 186 -1.17 -2.35 -0.29
N LEU A 187 -0.56 -2.17 0.88
CA LEU A 187 -0.09 -3.27 1.73
C LEU A 187 -0.85 -3.25 3.05
N TRP A 188 -1.26 -4.45 3.48
CA TRP A 188 -1.92 -4.70 4.75
C TRP A 188 -1.20 -5.84 5.45
N VAL A 189 -0.95 -5.66 6.73
CA VAL A 189 -0.45 -6.70 7.62
C VAL A 189 -1.58 -7.03 8.57
N GLU A 190 -1.99 -8.29 8.58
CA GLU A 190 -3.16 -8.77 9.31
C GLU A 190 -2.79 -10.00 10.16
N ASP A 191 -3.54 -10.22 11.23
CA ASP A 191 -3.46 -11.37 12.11
C ASP A 191 -4.72 -12.21 11.92
N PHE A 192 -4.52 -13.45 11.45
CA PHE A 192 -5.55 -14.44 11.18
C PHE A 192 -5.56 -15.57 12.23
N SER A 193 -4.90 -15.39 13.38
CA SER A 193 -4.79 -16.44 14.42
C SER A 193 -6.14 -16.92 14.91
N ALA A 194 -7.10 -16.01 15.08
CA ALA A 194 -8.45 -16.37 15.46
C ALA A 194 -9.13 -17.24 14.39
N ILE A 195 -8.98 -16.90 13.11
CA ILE A 195 -9.49 -17.72 11.99
C ILE A 195 -8.82 -19.09 11.99
N ARG A 196 -7.51 -19.16 12.24
CA ARG A 196 -6.80 -20.43 12.34
C ARG A 196 -7.37 -21.32 13.43
N HIS A 197 -7.63 -20.77 14.61
CA HIS A 197 -8.28 -21.51 15.70
C HIS A 197 -9.68 -22.00 15.31
N LEU A 198 -10.49 -21.18 14.64
CA LEU A 198 -11.80 -21.62 14.13
C LEU A 198 -11.67 -22.80 13.16
N PHE A 199 -10.65 -22.81 12.31
CA PHE A 199 -10.41 -23.90 11.38
C PHE A 199 -10.04 -25.19 12.11
N ASP A 200 -9.18 -25.09 13.12
CA ASP A 200 -8.77 -26.25 13.92
C ASP A 200 -9.94 -26.82 14.72
N GLU A 201 -10.84 -25.98 15.25
CA GLU A 201 -12.09 -26.42 15.88
C GLU A 201 -12.99 -27.19 14.90
N LEU A 202 -13.20 -26.67 13.68
CA LEU A 202 -14.00 -27.34 12.66
C LEU A 202 -13.40 -28.68 12.23
N ARG A 203 -12.07 -28.77 12.10
CA ARG A 203 -11.39 -30.04 11.81
C ARG A 203 -11.58 -31.05 12.94
N GLN A 204 -11.51 -30.62 14.19
CA GLN A 204 -11.77 -31.48 15.35
C GLN A 204 -13.23 -31.97 15.40
N GLN A 205 -14.17 -31.18 14.90
CA GLN A 205 -15.58 -31.56 14.74
C GLN A 205 -15.82 -32.51 13.55
N GLY A 206 -14.79 -32.83 12.77
CA GLY A 206 -14.87 -33.78 11.65
C GLY A 206 -15.34 -33.16 10.33
N ILE A 207 -15.38 -31.83 10.22
CA ILE A 207 -15.62 -31.16 8.94
C ILE A 207 -14.46 -31.48 7.99
N SER A 208 -14.79 -32.00 6.82
CA SER A 208 -13.82 -32.36 5.78
C SER A 208 -14.09 -31.63 4.47
N ASP A 209 -15.36 -31.51 4.08
CA ASP A 209 -15.80 -30.67 2.96
C ASP A 209 -16.17 -29.27 3.47
N PHE A 210 -15.19 -28.38 3.45
CA PHE A 210 -15.35 -27.02 3.93
C PHE A 210 -16.20 -26.15 3.00
N ARG A 211 -16.28 -26.47 1.70
CA ARG A 211 -17.13 -25.71 0.77
C ARG A 211 -18.60 -25.93 1.09
N THR A 212 -19.01 -27.19 1.22
CA THR A 212 -20.38 -27.54 1.63
C THR A 212 -20.71 -26.95 3.01
N PHE A 213 -19.74 -26.89 3.93
CA PHE A 213 -19.93 -26.22 5.21
C PHE A 213 -20.24 -24.72 5.06
N LEU A 214 -19.46 -23.98 4.26
CA LEU A 214 -19.71 -22.55 4.03
C LEU A 214 -21.05 -22.29 3.32
N ASP A 215 -21.46 -23.16 2.38
CA ASP A 215 -22.75 -23.05 1.70
C ASP A 215 -23.94 -23.17 2.67
N VAL A 216 -23.79 -23.98 3.73
CA VAL A 216 -24.81 -24.18 4.79
C VAL A 216 -24.70 -23.13 5.89
N HIS A 217 -23.50 -22.58 6.13
CA HIS A 217 -23.19 -21.65 7.21
C HIS A 217 -22.59 -20.33 6.69
N PRO A 218 -23.32 -19.51 5.93
CA PRO A 218 -22.81 -18.24 5.40
C PRO A 218 -22.40 -17.27 6.51
N ASP A 219 -23.03 -17.34 7.69
CA ASP A 219 -22.67 -16.53 8.87
C ASP A 219 -21.22 -16.78 9.35
N PHE A 220 -20.62 -17.93 9.01
CA PHE A 220 -19.23 -18.22 9.34
C PHE A 220 -18.26 -17.28 8.60
N ILE A 221 -18.62 -16.83 7.40
CA ILE A 221 -17.84 -15.88 6.61
C ILE A 221 -17.78 -14.54 7.33
N GLU A 222 -18.93 -14.02 7.79
CA GLU A 222 -19.02 -12.78 8.56
C GLU A 222 -18.28 -12.89 9.90
N ARG A 223 -18.38 -14.05 10.57
CA ARG A 223 -17.58 -14.31 11.77
C ARG A 223 -16.10 -14.21 11.47
N CYS A 224 -15.60 -14.88 10.42
CA CYS A 224 -14.19 -14.80 10.05
C CYS A 224 -13.76 -13.38 9.72
N LEU A 225 -14.57 -12.59 9.01
CA LEU A 225 -14.28 -11.18 8.72
C LEU A 225 -14.12 -10.34 9.99
N GLN A 226 -14.92 -10.60 11.02
CA GLN A 226 -14.84 -9.89 12.31
C GLN A 226 -13.60 -10.27 13.13
N GLU A 227 -13.07 -11.48 12.93
CA GLU A 227 -11.88 -11.98 13.61
C GLU A 227 -10.57 -11.49 12.95
N ILE A 228 -10.64 -10.89 11.74
CA ILE A 228 -9.48 -10.30 11.10
C ILE A 228 -9.01 -9.10 11.92
N ARG A 229 -7.76 -9.16 12.38
CA ARG A 229 -7.14 -8.04 13.07
C ARG A 229 -6.09 -7.38 12.19
N ILE A 230 -6.34 -6.12 11.81
CA ILE A 230 -5.40 -5.31 11.04
C ILE A 230 -4.26 -4.85 11.96
N ILE A 231 -3.06 -5.40 11.74
CA ILE A 231 -1.82 -5.01 12.42
C ILE A 231 -1.34 -3.69 11.84
N ASP A 232 -1.27 -3.56 10.52
CA ASP A 232 -0.85 -2.31 9.89
C ASP A 232 -1.25 -2.15 8.42
N VAL A 233 -1.20 -0.92 7.93
CA VAL A 233 -1.39 -0.55 6.52
C VAL A 233 -0.40 0.54 6.12
N ASN A 234 -0.01 0.57 4.85
CA ASN A 234 0.87 1.63 4.34
C ASN A 234 0.11 2.88 3.88
N ASP A 235 0.84 3.97 3.66
CA ASP A 235 0.30 5.25 3.19
C ASP A 235 -0.42 5.13 1.84
N TYR A 236 0.03 4.23 0.96
CA TYR A 236 -0.65 3.98 -0.30
C TYR A 236 -2.04 3.40 -0.09
N THR A 237 -2.22 2.49 0.87
CA THR A 237 -3.54 1.96 1.25
C THR A 237 -4.52 3.08 1.61
N LEU A 238 -4.09 4.05 2.44
CA LEU A 238 -4.94 5.16 2.84
C LEU A 238 -5.39 6.00 1.63
N LYS A 239 -4.46 6.27 0.70
CA LYS A 239 -4.76 6.98 -0.55
C LYS A 239 -5.73 6.19 -1.43
N LEU A 240 -5.51 4.88 -1.60
CA LEU A 240 -6.33 4.01 -2.43
C LEU A 240 -7.78 3.97 -1.94
N PHE A 241 -8.00 3.83 -0.64
CA PHE A 241 -9.34 3.76 -0.05
C PHE A 241 -9.94 5.12 0.32
N LYS A 242 -9.23 6.22 0.03
CA LYS A 242 -9.61 7.60 0.37
C LYS A 242 -9.86 7.78 1.88
N ALA A 243 -8.98 7.23 2.70
CA ALA A 243 -8.98 7.39 4.13
C ALA A 243 -8.02 8.50 4.56
N GLU A 244 -8.43 9.33 5.51
CA GLU A 244 -7.62 10.38 6.12
C GLU A 244 -6.62 9.83 7.13
N SER A 245 -6.97 8.71 7.78
CA SER A 245 -6.11 8.02 8.73
C SER A 245 -6.36 6.52 8.78
N ARG A 246 -5.42 5.79 9.36
CA ARG A 246 -5.52 4.36 9.64
C ARG A 246 -6.72 4.05 10.55
N GLU A 247 -6.95 4.86 11.57
CA GLU A 247 -8.06 4.69 12.51
C GLU A 247 -9.41 4.84 11.81
N GLN A 248 -9.52 5.80 10.89
CA GLN A 248 -10.74 5.98 10.09
C GLN A 248 -10.99 4.76 9.20
N LEU A 249 -9.96 4.27 8.50
CA LEU A 249 -10.07 3.10 7.64
C LEU A 249 -10.50 1.86 8.41
N ILE A 250 -9.86 1.57 9.55
CA ILE A 250 -10.18 0.43 10.38
C ILE A 250 -11.58 0.56 11.00
N GLY A 251 -11.93 1.74 11.50
CA GLY A 251 -13.26 2.00 12.08
C GLY A 251 -14.41 1.88 11.08
N ARG A 252 -14.12 2.01 9.78
CA ARG A 252 -15.10 1.92 8.69
C ARG A 252 -14.79 0.77 7.72
N ILE A 253 -14.07 -0.26 8.18
CA ILE A 253 -13.65 -1.35 7.29
C ILE A 253 -14.83 -2.09 6.66
N GLY A 254 -15.97 -2.16 7.35
CA GLY A 254 -17.21 -2.72 6.82
C GLY A 254 -17.74 -2.02 5.56
N ASP A 255 -17.43 -0.73 5.37
CA ASP A 255 -17.85 0.05 4.20
C ASP A 255 -17.03 -0.29 2.95
N VAL A 256 -15.81 -0.83 3.15
CA VAL A 256 -14.90 -1.22 2.07
C VAL A 256 -15.35 -2.52 1.39
N PHE A 257 -15.97 -3.43 2.14
CA PHE A 257 -16.38 -4.73 1.64
C PHE A 257 -17.73 -4.69 0.93
N SER A 258 -17.72 -5.00 -0.37
CA SER A 258 -18.93 -5.21 -1.17
C SER A 258 -19.56 -6.60 -0.91
N ALA A 259 -20.70 -6.89 -1.54
CA ALA A 259 -21.25 -8.24 -1.54
C ALA A 259 -20.32 -9.22 -2.27
N GLU A 260 -19.80 -8.83 -3.43
CA GLU A 260 -18.88 -9.64 -4.24
C GLU A 260 -17.55 -9.93 -3.52
N SER A 261 -17.09 -9.00 -2.66
CA SER A 261 -15.90 -9.25 -1.85
C SER A 261 -16.09 -10.33 -0.79
N ARG A 262 -17.32 -10.52 -0.29
CA ARG A 262 -17.63 -11.60 0.66
C ARG A 262 -17.58 -12.96 -0.01
N ASP A 263 -18.13 -13.07 -1.22
CA ASP A 263 -18.03 -14.30 -2.02
C ASP A 263 -16.57 -14.63 -2.33
N SER A 264 -15.78 -13.62 -2.70
CA SER A 264 -14.33 -13.79 -2.92
C SER A 264 -13.62 -14.24 -1.64
N PHE A 265 -13.98 -13.68 -0.47
CA PHE A 265 -13.40 -14.06 0.81
C PHE A 265 -13.76 -15.49 1.23
N ALA A 266 -14.99 -15.95 0.97
CA ALA A 266 -15.37 -17.35 1.17
C ALA A 266 -14.44 -18.31 0.41
N GLU A 267 -14.12 -17.98 -0.84
CA GLU A 267 -13.16 -18.76 -1.61
C GLU A 267 -11.73 -18.66 -1.05
N GLN A 268 -11.31 -17.52 -0.49
CA GLN A 268 -10.01 -17.40 0.19
C GLN A 268 -9.92 -18.32 1.41
N LEU A 269 -10.99 -18.38 2.21
CA LEU A 269 -11.09 -19.32 3.34
C LEU A 269 -10.97 -20.78 2.87
N ILE A 270 -11.57 -21.12 1.71
CA ILE A 270 -11.43 -22.46 1.11
C ILE A 270 -9.99 -22.75 0.67
N GLU A 271 -9.29 -21.78 0.08
CA GLU A 271 -7.87 -21.94 -0.27
C GLU A 271 -7.01 -22.19 0.99
N LEU A 272 -7.20 -21.38 2.03
CA LEU A 272 -6.53 -21.53 3.31
C LEU A 272 -6.85 -22.87 3.99
N TRP A 273 -8.09 -23.37 3.88
CA TRP A 273 -8.51 -24.65 4.45
C TRP A 273 -7.72 -25.82 3.86
N HIS A 274 -7.40 -25.74 2.57
CA HIS A 274 -6.57 -26.71 1.86
C HIS A 274 -5.07 -26.47 2.02
N GLY A 275 -4.65 -25.55 2.88
CA GLY A 275 -3.24 -25.22 3.12
C GLY A 275 -2.59 -24.38 2.02
N ARG A 276 -3.39 -23.73 1.15
CA ARG A 276 -2.87 -22.80 0.15
C ARG A 276 -2.69 -21.41 0.78
N LEU A 277 -1.52 -21.24 1.39
CA LEU A 277 -1.14 -20.02 2.14
C LEU A 277 -0.74 -18.84 1.26
N PHE A 278 -0.61 -19.05 -0.05
CA PHE A 278 -0.48 -18.01 -1.05
C PHE A 278 -1.55 -18.19 -2.12
N HIS A 279 -2.31 -17.14 -2.40
CA HIS A 279 -3.27 -17.12 -3.48
C HIS A 279 -3.60 -15.70 -3.92
N GLN A 280 -4.20 -15.57 -5.10
CA GLN A 280 -4.56 -14.28 -5.68
C GLN A 280 -5.92 -14.33 -6.37
N LYS A 281 -6.66 -13.22 -6.30
CA LYS A 281 -8.00 -13.08 -6.89
C LYS A 281 -8.22 -11.66 -7.40
N GLU A 282 -9.21 -11.52 -8.28
CA GLU A 282 -9.78 -10.22 -8.61
C GLU A 282 -11.05 -10.05 -7.78
N VAL A 283 -11.22 -8.89 -7.16
CA VAL A 283 -12.33 -8.60 -6.25
C VAL A 283 -12.79 -7.17 -6.44
N GLN A 284 -14.07 -6.89 -6.20
CA GLN A 284 -14.58 -5.53 -6.16
C GLN A 284 -14.77 -5.08 -4.71
N ASN A 285 -14.09 -4.02 -4.32
CA ASN A 285 -14.27 -3.31 -3.05
C ASN A 285 -14.84 -1.92 -3.32
N ASN A 286 -15.09 -1.16 -2.25
CA ASN A 286 -15.42 0.25 -2.33
C ASN A 286 -14.39 1.11 -1.59
N THR A 287 -14.20 2.34 -2.02
CA THR A 287 -13.56 3.38 -1.21
C THR A 287 -14.48 3.78 -0.04
N LEU A 288 -13.96 4.51 0.95
CA LEU A 288 -14.78 5.05 2.05
C LEU A 288 -15.81 6.12 1.59
N GLU A 289 -15.65 6.63 0.36
CA GLU A 289 -16.60 7.54 -0.31
C GLU A 289 -17.67 6.79 -1.12
N GLY A 290 -17.55 5.47 -1.27
CA GLY A 290 -18.51 4.62 -1.98
C GLY A 290 -18.17 4.34 -3.45
N ASP A 291 -17.05 4.84 -3.97
CA ASP A 291 -16.61 4.51 -5.33
C ASP A 291 -16.18 3.04 -5.43
N ALA A 292 -16.62 2.34 -6.47
CA ALA A 292 -16.21 0.98 -6.76
C ALA A 292 -14.73 0.91 -7.19
N LEU A 293 -13.99 0.00 -6.56
CA LEU A 293 -12.61 -0.35 -6.87
C LEU A 293 -12.53 -1.81 -7.31
N HIS A 294 -11.99 -2.05 -8.50
CA HIS A 294 -11.57 -3.40 -8.86
C HIS A 294 -10.13 -3.60 -8.41
N ILE A 295 -9.93 -4.63 -7.60
CA ILE A 295 -8.66 -4.91 -6.93
C ILE A 295 -8.16 -6.28 -7.37
N HIS A 296 -6.89 -6.35 -7.74
CA HIS A 296 -6.15 -7.59 -7.73
C HIS A 296 -5.56 -7.79 -6.34
N LEU A 297 -6.14 -8.72 -5.59
CA LEU A 297 -5.75 -9.07 -4.23
C LEU A 297 -4.79 -10.26 -4.28
N GLN A 298 -3.68 -10.15 -3.55
CA GLN A 298 -2.77 -11.25 -3.27
C GLN A 298 -2.66 -11.40 -1.76
N LEU A 299 -2.89 -12.62 -1.26
CA LEU A 299 -2.74 -12.97 0.14
C LEU A 299 -1.55 -13.91 0.28
N SER A 300 -0.70 -13.66 1.27
CA SER A 300 0.39 -14.55 1.68
C SER A 300 0.50 -14.61 3.20
N VAL A 301 0.53 -15.82 3.77
CA VAL A 301 1.02 -16.00 5.15
C VAL A 301 2.55 -15.88 5.14
N PHE A 302 3.11 -15.16 6.12
CA PHE A 302 4.57 -14.99 6.22
C PHE A 302 5.27 -16.28 6.67
N GLU A 303 6.52 -16.43 6.24
CA GLU A 303 7.40 -17.53 6.67
C GLU A 303 7.58 -17.51 8.19
N GLY A 304 7.44 -18.67 8.84
CA GLY A 304 7.48 -18.83 10.30
C GLY A 304 6.13 -18.65 10.99
N HIS A 305 5.07 -18.29 10.25
CA HIS A 305 3.71 -18.05 10.75
C HIS A 305 2.68 -18.99 10.09
N GLU A 306 3.11 -20.08 9.46
CA GLU A 306 2.24 -21.00 8.69
C GLU A 306 1.28 -21.80 9.57
N ASP A 307 1.67 -22.06 10.83
CA ASP A 307 0.92 -22.88 11.78
C ASP A 307 -0.14 -22.08 12.55
N ASP A 308 0.09 -20.78 12.76
CA ASP A 308 -0.77 -19.92 13.57
C ASP A 308 -1.46 -18.79 12.77
N TRP A 309 -0.94 -18.42 11.60
CA TRP A 309 -1.41 -17.31 10.77
C TRP A 309 -1.41 -15.96 11.50
N SER A 310 -0.49 -15.77 12.45
CA SER A 310 -0.38 -14.51 13.21
C SER A 310 0.18 -13.34 12.39
N LEU A 311 0.72 -13.63 11.19
CA LEU A 311 1.24 -12.62 10.28
C LEU A 311 0.89 -12.94 8.82
N VAL A 312 -0.07 -12.21 8.27
CA VAL A 312 -0.56 -12.33 6.89
C VAL A 312 -0.35 -11.01 6.15
N LEU A 313 0.19 -11.06 4.94
CA LEU A 313 0.34 -9.93 4.04
C LEU A 313 -0.78 -9.95 2.99
N LEU A 314 -1.51 -8.85 2.85
CA LEU A 314 -2.33 -8.60 1.67
C LEU A 314 -1.70 -7.48 0.85
N SER A 315 -1.57 -7.73 -0.46
CA SER A 315 -1.20 -6.75 -1.46
C SER A 315 -2.38 -6.49 -2.38
N LEU A 316 -2.79 -5.23 -2.50
CA LEU A 316 -3.94 -4.81 -3.29
C LEU A 316 -3.48 -3.87 -4.41
N THR A 317 -3.71 -4.28 -5.66
CA THR A 317 -3.43 -3.46 -6.84
C THR A 317 -4.73 -3.00 -7.49
N ASP A 318 -4.90 -1.70 -7.70
CA ASP A 318 -6.06 -1.16 -8.43
C ASP A 318 -5.98 -1.53 -9.92
N ILE A 319 -6.96 -2.30 -10.37
CA ILE A 319 -7.14 -2.74 -11.76
C ILE A 319 -8.40 -2.12 -12.39
N THR A 320 -8.99 -1.10 -11.77
CA THR A 320 -10.22 -0.43 -12.23
C THR A 320 -10.07 0.12 -13.64
N ALA A 321 -8.95 0.77 -13.95
CA ALA A 321 -8.67 1.27 -15.30
C ALA A 321 -8.62 0.13 -16.33
N ARG A 322 -7.98 -0.99 -15.99
CA ARG A 322 -7.93 -2.19 -16.84
C ARG A 322 -9.33 -2.77 -17.05
N LYS A 323 -10.12 -2.94 -15.99
CA LYS A 323 -11.49 -3.46 -16.08
C LYS A 323 -12.41 -2.58 -16.93
N LYS A 324 -12.31 -1.26 -16.78
CA LYS A 324 -13.03 -0.29 -17.64
C LYS A 324 -12.61 -0.43 -19.11
N ALA A 325 -11.32 -0.61 -19.38
CA ALA A 325 -10.83 -0.84 -20.74
C ALA A 325 -11.31 -2.17 -21.33
N GLU A 326 -11.30 -3.25 -20.55
CA GLU A 326 -11.84 -4.57 -20.94
C GLU A 326 -13.33 -4.48 -21.29
N ALA A 327 -14.13 -3.86 -20.41
CA ALA A 327 -15.57 -3.67 -20.65
C ALA A 327 -15.84 -2.79 -21.88
N TYR A 328 -15.02 -1.75 -22.09
CA TYR A 328 -15.13 -0.89 -23.26
C TYR A 328 -14.78 -1.63 -24.55
N LEU A 329 -13.73 -2.45 -24.54
CA LEU A 329 -13.37 -3.30 -25.69
C LEU A 329 -14.47 -4.33 -25.99
N GLU A 330 -15.07 -4.95 -24.97
CA GLU A 330 -16.22 -5.84 -25.17
C GLU A 330 -17.41 -5.08 -25.77
N TYR A 331 -17.67 -3.87 -25.28
CA TYR A 331 -18.71 -3.00 -25.83
C TYR A 331 -18.47 -2.70 -27.32
N LEU A 332 -17.25 -2.29 -27.70
CA LEU A 332 -16.84 -2.06 -29.09
C LEU A 332 -16.97 -3.30 -29.96
N GLY A 333 -16.68 -4.49 -29.40
CA GLY A 333 -16.87 -5.76 -30.09
C GLY A 333 -18.32 -6.03 -30.48
N LYS A 334 -19.30 -5.44 -29.78
CA LYS A 334 -20.73 -5.71 -29.96
C LYS A 334 -21.56 -4.52 -30.45
N HIS A 335 -21.02 -3.30 -30.45
CA HIS A 335 -21.76 -2.07 -30.77
C HIS A 335 -21.08 -1.22 -31.85
N ASP A 336 -21.89 -0.47 -32.59
CA ASP A 336 -21.44 0.55 -33.53
C ASP A 336 -21.21 1.87 -32.78
N VAL A 337 -19.98 2.39 -32.82
CA VAL A 337 -19.58 3.57 -32.03
C VAL A 337 -20.38 4.82 -32.40
N LEU A 338 -20.77 4.95 -33.67
CA LEU A 338 -21.46 6.15 -34.14
C LEU A 338 -22.93 6.19 -33.72
N THR A 339 -23.63 5.06 -33.87
CA THR A 339 -25.08 4.98 -33.64
C THR A 339 -25.46 4.40 -32.27
N GLN A 340 -24.50 3.83 -31.53
CA GLN A 340 -24.68 3.14 -30.24
C GLN A 340 -25.61 1.91 -30.32
N LEU A 341 -25.99 1.48 -31.53
CA LEU A 341 -26.70 0.24 -31.80
C LEU A 341 -25.76 -0.95 -31.75
N LYS A 342 -26.31 -2.18 -31.87
CA LYS A 342 -25.48 -3.35 -32.11
C LYS A 342 -24.73 -3.25 -33.44
N ASN A 343 -23.55 -3.84 -33.53
CA ASN A 343 -22.80 -3.89 -34.79
C ASN A 343 -23.12 -5.14 -35.60
N ARG A 344 -22.53 -5.23 -36.79
CA ARG A 344 -22.64 -6.39 -37.68
C ARG A 344 -22.20 -7.70 -37.02
N SER A 345 -21.09 -7.70 -36.28
CA SER A 345 -20.58 -8.91 -35.62
C SER A 345 -21.59 -9.48 -34.63
N TYR A 346 -22.15 -8.63 -33.79
CA TYR A 346 -23.21 -9.00 -32.87
C TYR A 346 -24.43 -9.58 -33.59
N PHE A 347 -24.89 -8.93 -34.67
CA PHE A 347 -26.04 -9.41 -35.44
C PHE A 347 -25.83 -10.83 -35.98
N VAL A 348 -24.64 -11.11 -36.54
CA VAL A 348 -24.30 -12.44 -37.07
C VAL A 348 -24.26 -13.48 -35.95
N ASP A 349 -23.64 -13.16 -34.82
CA ASP A 349 -23.56 -14.05 -33.66
C ASP A 349 -24.94 -14.38 -33.08
N GLU A 350 -25.80 -13.37 -32.97
CA GLU A 350 -27.15 -13.50 -32.43
C GLU A 350 -28.05 -14.31 -33.37
N LEU A 351 -27.95 -14.10 -34.68
CA LEU A 351 -28.64 -14.91 -35.68
C LEU A 351 -28.26 -16.40 -35.54
N GLY A 352 -26.96 -16.69 -35.45
CA GLY A 352 -26.46 -18.07 -35.23
C GLY A 352 -26.87 -18.65 -33.87
N ARG A 353 -27.03 -17.82 -32.83
CA ARG A 353 -27.55 -18.23 -31.53
C ARG A 353 -29.03 -18.62 -31.61
N LEU A 354 -29.87 -17.82 -32.26
CA LEU A 354 -31.30 -18.09 -32.43
C LEU A 354 -31.54 -19.36 -33.25
N GLN A 355 -30.75 -19.59 -34.30
CA GLN A 355 -30.81 -20.80 -35.11
C GLN A 355 -30.45 -22.05 -34.27
N ARG A 356 -29.36 -22.00 -33.49
CA ARG A 356 -28.97 -23.10 -32.58
C ARG A 356 -29.99 -23.38 -31.49
N LYS A 357 -30.61 -22.33 -30.92
CA LYS A 357 -31.69 -22.45 -29.93
C LYS A 357 -33.03 -22.89 -30.54
N ARG A 358 -33.13 -22.99 -31.86
CA ARG A 358 -34.36 -23.28 -32.60
C ARG A 358 -35.51 -22.38 -32.17
N THR A 359 -35.26 -21.07 -32.06
CA THR A 359 -36.27 -20.10 -31.62
C THR A 359 -37.48 -20.14 -32.56
N PRO A 360 -38.70 -20.38 -32.05
CA PRO A 360 -39.84 -20.77 -32.88
C PRO A 360 -40.44 -19.64 -33.72
N LEU A 361 -40.23 -18.39 -33.31
CA LEU A 361 -40.74 -17.21 -33.99
C LEU A 361 -39.68 -16.11 -33.95
N VAL A 362 -39.27 -15.62 -35.11
CA VAL A 362 -38.33 -14.50 -35.24
C VAL A 362 -38.75 -13.66 -36.42
N SER A 363 -38.82 -12.34 -36.24
CA SER A 363 -39.10 -11.40 -37.32
C SER A 363 -37.92 -10.45 -37.53
N PHE A 364 -37.85 -9.88 -38.73
CA PHE A 364 -36.81 -8.96 -39.16
C PHE A 364 -37.43 -7.70 -39.74
N ILE A 365 -36.78 -6.55 -39.50
CA ILE A 365 -37.01 -5.32 -40.24
C ILE A 365 -35.66 -4.88 -40.81
N ALA A 366 -35.48 -5.01 -42.13
CA ALA A 366 -34.34 -4.46 -42.84
C ALA A 366 -34.61 -3.00 -43.20
N LEU A 367 -33.65 -2.12 -42.94
CA LEU A 367 -33.77 -0.68 -43.00
C LEU A 367 -32.57 -0.08 -43.74
N ASP A 368 -32.83 0.93 -44.57
CA ASP A 368 -31.79 1.65 -45.31
C ASP A 368 -32.05 3.16 -45.22
N LEU A 369 -31.05 3.90 -44.74
CA LEU A 369 -31.14 5.34 -44.57
C LEU A 369 -30.96 6.07 -45.90
N ASN A 370 -32.04 6.64 -46.42
CA ASN A 370 -32.03 7.31 -47.72
C ASN A 370 -31.16 8.58 -47.67
N ASN A 371 -30.54 8.89 -48.81
CA ASN A 371 -29.81 10.14 -49.08
C ASN A 371 -28.58 10.41 -48.19
N LEU A 372 -28.04 9.40 -47.48
CA LEU A 372 -26.82 9.56 -46.68
C LEU A 372 -25.65 10.11 -47.51
N LYS A 373 -25.46 9.62 -48.74
CA LYS A 373 -24.43 10.11 -49.65
C LYS A 373 -24.62 11.59 -50.00
N GLN A 374 -25.85 12.00 -50.31
CA GLN A 374 -26.15 13.40 -50.63
C GLN A 374 -25.86 14.31 -49.42
N ALA A 375 -26.21 13.88 -48.21
CA ALA A 375 -25.90 14.63 -47.00
C ALA A 375 -24.38 14.77 -46.77
N ASN A 376 -23.60 13.72 -47.05
CA ASN A 376 -22.14 13.78 -47.01
C ASN A 376 -21.56 14.72 -48.07
N ASP A 377 -22.09 14.68 -49.29
CA ASP A 377 -21.60 15.48 -50.41
C ASP A 377 -21.92 16.99 -50.21
N GLU A 378 -23.08 17.32 -49.64
CA GLU A 378 -23.52 18.71 -49.42
C GLU A 378 -23.04 19.30 -48.07
N GLY A 379 -22.98 18.50 -47.02
CA GLY A 379 -22.70 18.93 -45.65
C GLY A 379 -21.42 18.37 -45.03
N GLY A 380 -20.65 17.57 -45.77
CA GLY A 380 -19.47 16.86 -45.28
C GLY A 380 -19.81 15.65 -44.41
N HIS A 381 -18.78 14.87 -44.04
CA HIS A 381 -18.95 13.65 -43.24
C HIS A 381 -19.64 13.87 -41.89
N ALA A 382 -19.44 15.03 -41.25
CA ALA A 382 -20.11 15.36 -40.00
C ALA A 382 -21.65 15.40 -40.14
N ALA A 383 -22.17 15.81 -41.30
CA ALA A 383 -23.61 15.86 -41.55
C ALA A 383 -24.21 14.47 -41.76
N GLY A 384 -23.51 13.56 -42.45
CA GLY A 384 -23.93 12.16 -42.55
C GLY A 384 -23.82 11.43 -41.21
N ASP A 385 -22.77 11.70 -40.43
CA ASP A 385 -22.60 11.15 -39.09
C ASP A 385 -23.75 11.58 -38.15
N ASP A 386 -24.22 12.82 -38.27
CA ASP A 386 -25.38 13.32 -37.53
C ASP A 386 -26.67 12.58 -37.91
N LEU A 387 -26.93 12.36 -39.20
CA LEU A 387 -28.08 11.56 -39.66
C LEU A 387 -28.06 10.14 -39.10
N LEU A 388 -26.90 9.49 -39.15
CA LEU A 388 -26.73 8.13 -38.62
C LEU A 388 -26.97 8.09 -37.11
N ARG A 389 -26.42 9.05 -36.36
CA ARG A 389 -26.62 9.15 -34.90
C ARG A 389 -28.10 9.35 -34.56
N ARG A 390 -28.77 10.30 -35.22
CA ARG A 390 -30.20 10.56 -35.04
C ARG A 390 -31.05 9.33 -35.35
N PHE A 391 -30.72 8.58 -36.39
CA PHE A 391 -31.43 7.34 -36.69
C PHE A 391 -31.15 6.24 -35.66
N GLY A 392 -29.93 6.14 -35.16
CA GLY A 392 -29.57 5.27 -34.03
C GLY A 392 -30.41 5.56 -32.77
N GLU A 393 -30.58 6.84 -32.42
CA GLU A 393 -31.44 7.28 -31.31
C GLU A 393 -32.90 6.87 -31.50
N VAL A 394 -33.42 6.99 -32.74
CA VAL A 394 -34.78 6.54 -33.07
C VAL A 394 -34.91 5.04 -32.83
N LEU A 395 -34.00 4.23 -33.36
CA LEU A 395 -34.06 2.78 -33.24
C LEU A 395 -33.90 2.30 -31.79
N ASN A 396 -33.02 2.92 -31.01
CA ASN A 396 -32.86 2.62 -29.59
C ASN A 396 -34.13 2.92 -28.77
N LYS A 397 -34.92 3.92 -29.16
CA LYS A 397 -36.20 4.25 -28.50
C LYS A 397 -37.37 3.42 -29.00
N ALA A 398 -37.32 2.98 -30.26
CA ALA A 398 -38.43 2.28 -30.89
C ALA A 398 -38.49 0.78 -30.59
N VAL A 399 -37.34 0.20 -30.22
CA VAL A 399 -37.15 -1.26 -30.11
C VAL A 399 -36.85 -1.65 -28.66
N ASP A 400 -37.85 -2.25 -28.01
CA ASP A 400 -37.71 -2.81 -26.67
C ASP A 400 -37.20 -4.25 -26.68
N GLN A 401 -36.64 -4.71 -25.55
CA GLN A 401 -36.29 -6.12 -25.35
C GLN A 401 -37.54 -7.01 -25.43
N PRO A 402 -37.46 -8.20 -26.05
CA PRO A 402 -36.24 -8.88 -26.53
C PRO A 402 -35.77 -8.47 -27.94
N GLY A 403 -36.41 -7.46 -28.56
CA GLY A 403 -36.02 -6.92 -29.86
C GLY A 403 -34.70 -6.14 -29.79
N GLN A 404 -33.96 -6.12 -30.91
CA GLN A 404 -32.64 -5.49 -30.97
C GLN A 404 -32.38 -4.88 -32.35
N ALA A 405 -31.88 -3.65 -32.37
CA ALA A 405 -31.46 -2.97 -33.60
C ALA A 405 -29.94 -3.02 -33.76
N ALA A 406 -29.50 -3.26 -34.99
CA ALA A 406 -28.10 -3.32 -35.37
C ALA A 406 -27.83 -2.50 -36.62
N ARG A 407 -26.67 -1.84 -36.69
CA ARG A 407 -26.11 -1.28 -37.92
C ARG A 407 -25.16 -2.31 -38.54
N ILE A 408 -25.47 -2.75 -39.75
CA ILE A 408 -24.75 -3.84 -40.43
C ILE A 408 -23.86 -3.34 -41.58
N GLY A 409 -24.10 -2.12 -42.06
CA GLY A 409 -23.38 -1.48 -43.16
C GLY A 409 -23.53 0.04 -43.11
N GLY A 410 -22.94 0.76 -44.07
CA GLY A 410 -22.88 2.23 -44.09
C GLY A 410 -24.20 2.91 -43.70
N ASP A 411 -25.23 2.76 -44.53
CA ASP A 411 -26.61 3.22 -44.33
C ASP A 411 -27.58 2.09 -43.96
N GLU A 412 -27.08 0.87 -43.75
CA GLU A 412 -27.89 -0.35 -43.59
C GLU A 412 -28.05 -0.75 -42.11
N PHE A 413 -29.30 -0.98 -41.73
CA PHE A 413 -29.72 -1.35 -40.37
C PHE A 413 -30.65 -2.55 -40.41
N VAL A 414 -30.64 -3.37 -39.36
CA VAL A 414 -31.57 -4.48 -39.18
C VAL A 414 -32.10 -4.48 -37.76
N VAL A 415 -33.41 -4.65 -37.62
CA VAL A 415 -34.06 -4.95 -36.34
C VAL A 415 -34.39 -6.43 -36.31
N LEU A 416 -33.88 -7.13 -35.28
CA LEU A 416 -34.13 -8.52 -35.00
C LEU A 416 -35.16 -8.63 -33.87
N LEU A 417 -36.26 -9.35 -34.09
CA LEU A 417 -37.40 -9.40 -33.18
C LEU A 417 -37.80 -10.85 -32.81
N PRO A 418 -37.09 -11.50 -31.87
CA PRO A 418 -37.45 -12.83 -31.39
C PRO A 418 -38.79 -12.83 -30.64
N GLY A 419 -39.71 -13.70 -31.03
CA GLY A 419 -41.04 -13.83 -30.42
C GLY A 419 -42.09 -12.85 -30.95
N TYR A 420 -41.76 -12.03 -31.96
CA TYR A 420 -42.69 -11.10 -32.59
C TYR A 420 -43.28 -11.74 -33.84
N ASP A 421 -44.60 -11.69 -33.95
CA ASP A 421 -45.30 -12.06 -35.18
C ASP A 421 -45.37 -10.87 -36.15
N GLU A 422 -46.03 -11.07 -37.28
CA GLU A 422 -46.17 -10.09 -38.34
C GLU A 422 -46.85 -8.80 -37.84
N ALA A 423 -47.91 -8.94 -37.01
CA ALA A 423 -48.66 -7.80 -36.49
C ALA A 423 -47.86 -7.01 -35.44
N ALA A 424 -47.13 -7.70 -34.56
CA ALA A 424 -46.24 -7.06 -33.59
C ALA A 424 -45.07 -6.37 -34.29
N THR A 425 -44.48 -7.00 -35.31
CA THR A 425 -43.41 -6.43 -36.14
C THR A 425 -43.85 -5.16 -36.83
N ARG A 426 -45.06 -5.18 -37.42
CA ARG A 426 -45.65 -4.00 -38.05
C ARG A 426 -45.81 -2.82 -37.08
N LYS A 427 -46.24 -3.09 -35.83
CA LYS A 427 -46.33 -2.06 -34.79
C LYS A 427 -44.97 -1.43 -34.45
N VAL A 428 -43.90 -2.24 -34.40
CA VAL A 428 -42.53 -1.73 -34.20
C VAL A 428 -42.14 -0.82 -35.36
N LEU A 429 -42.41 -1.23 -36.61
CA LEU A 429 -42.13 -0.42 -37.78
C LEU A 429 -42.92 0.90 -37.79
N ASP A 430 -44.21 0.87 -37.45
CA ASP A 430 -45.05 2.07 -37.35
C ASP A 430 -44.55 3.02 -36.24
N ASN A 431 -44.06 2.47 -35.12
CA ASN A 431 -43.43 3.25 -34.06
C ASN A 431 -42.13 3.91 -34.52
N ILE A 432 -41.28 3.18 -35.26
CA ILE A 432 -40.07 3.75 -35.87
C ILE A 432 -40.43 4.94 -36.77
N HIS A 433 -41.44 4.78 -37.64
CA HIS A 433 -41.87 5.88 -38.51
C HIS A 433 -42.40 7.09 -37.72
N SER A 434 -43.21 6.86 -36.68
CA SER A 434 -43.73 7.93 -35.82
C SER A 434 -42.59 8.70 -35.11
N LEU A 435 -41.56 7.99 -34.64
CA LEU A 435 -40.40 8.60 -34.01
C LEU A 435 -39.49 9.34 -35.00
N ILE A 436 -39.42 8.91 -36.26
CA ILE A 436 -38.77 9.66 -37.35
C ILE A 436 -39.50 10.98 -37.60
N GLU A 437 -40.83 10.95 -37.71
CA GLU A 437 -41.64 12.15 -37.91
C GLU A 437 -41.43 13.14 -36.77
N LEU A 438 -41.46 12.66 -35.53
CA LEU A 438 -41.17 13.46 -34.34
C LEU A 438 -39.75 14.04 -34.41
N ASN A 439 -38.74 13.22 -34.71
CA ASN A 439 -37.34 13.67 -34.82
C ASN A 439 -37.21 14.79 -35.86
N ASN A 440 -37.82 14.64 -37.04
CA ASN A 440 -37.77 15.64 -38.10
C ASN A 440 -38.47 16.96 -37.77
N GLN A 441 -39.36 17.00 -36.77
CA GLN A 441 -39.97 18.25 -36.30
C GLN A 441 -39.03 19.07 -35.40
N TYR A 442 -38.17 18.39 -34.63
CA TYR A 442 -37.33 19.04 -33.61
C TYR A 442 -35.89 19.29 -34.07
N TYR A 443 -35.40 18.54 -35.06
CA TYR A 443 -34.05 18.70 -35.59
C TYR A 443 -34.07 19.42 -36.95
N GLY A 444 -33.32 20.53 -37.06
CA GLY A 444 -33.06 21.20 -38.33
C GLY A 444 -32.06 20.45 -39.21
N GLY A 445 -32.03 20.72 -40.52
CA GLY A 445 -31.09 20.11 -41.47
C GLY A 445 -31.75 19.06 -42.37
N VAL A 446 -30.99 18.05 -42.79
CA VAL A 446 -31.51 16.97 -43.64
C VAL A 446 -32.50 16.12 -42.84
N ALA A 447 -33.69 15.90 -43.39
CA ALA A 447 -34.72 15.09 -42.77
C ALA A 447 -34.33 13.60 -42.83
N LEU A 448 -34.53 12.88 -41.72
CA LEU A 448 -34.44 11.43 -41.68
C LEU A 448 -35.48 10.83 -42.63
N SER A 449 -35.03 9.96 -43.52
CA SER A 449 -35.88 9.19 -44.42
C SER A 449 -35.31 7.79 -44.54
N VAL A 450 -36.16 6.78 -44.38
CA VAL A 450 -35.74 5.37 -44.35
C VAL A 450 -36.60 4.55 -45.30
N ALA A 451 -35.96 3.65 -46.05
CA ALA A 451 -36.65 2.55 -46.71
C ALA A 451 -36.68 1.36 -45.75
N ALA A 452 -37.80 0.64 -45.68
CA ALA A 452 -37.97 -0.48 -44.77
C ALA A 452 -38.58 -1.69 -45.49
N GLY A 453 -38.16 -2.88 -45.10
CA GLY A 453 -38.75 -4.17 -45.46
C GLY A 453 -38.85 -5.07 -44.24
N GLU A 454 -39.94 -5.82 -44.11
CA GLU A 454 -40.15 -6.72 -42.97
C GLU A 454 -40.41 -8.16 -43.42
N SER A 455 -40.08 -9.12 -42.57
CA SER A 455 -40.42 -10.53 -42.73
C SER A 455 -40.54 -11.22 -41.38
N SER A 456 -41.27 -12.34 -41.35
CA SER A 456 -41.45 -13.16 -40.15
C SER A 456 -41.17 -14.63 -40.47
N CYS A 457 -40.51 -15.31 -39.54
CA CYS A 457 -40.13 -16.69 -39.65
C CYS A 457 -40.71 -17.52 -38.51
N ARG A 458 -41.53 -18.51 -38.85
CA ARG A 458 -42.11 -19.49 -37.90
C ARG A 458 -41.42 -20.86 -37.93
N ASN A 459 -40.44 -21.03 -38.82
CA ASN A 459 -39.63 -22.23 -38.95
C ASN A 459 -38.16 -21.88 -38.70
N PRO A 460 -37.54 -22.36 -37.60
CA PRO A 460 -36.13 -22.05 -37.30
C PRO A 460 -35.16 -22.37 -38.45
N ASP A 461 -35.45 -23.37 -39.28
CA ASP A 461 -34.58 -23.78 -40.39
C ASP A 461 -34.67 -22.82 -41.60
N ALA A 462 -35.63 -21.89 -41.61
CA ALA A 462 -35.84 -20.88 -42.64
C ALA A 462 -35.40 -19.47 -42.22
N LEU A 463 -34.67 -19.33 -41.12
CA LEU A 463 -34.29 -18.04 -40.54
C LEU A 463 -33.45 -17.17 -41.51
N GLU A 464 -32.48 -17.77 -42.21
CA GLU A 464 -31.69 -17.08 -43.24
C GLU A 464 -32.54 -16.66 -44.45
N GLN A 465 -33.56 -17.47 -44.79
CA GLN A 465 -34.45 -17.14 -45.91
C GLN A 465 -35.36 -15.96 -45.54
N ALA A 466 -35.86 -15.91 -44.31
CA ALA A 466 -36.64 -14.78 -43.84
C ALA A 466 -35.82 -13.47 -43.86
N LEU A 467 -34.54 -13.50 -43.50
CA LEU A 467 -33.68 -12.32 -43.63
C LEU A 467 -33.58 -11.85 -45.09
N LYS A 468 -33.34 -12.77 -46.03
CA LYS A 468 -33.34 -12.45 -47.48
C LYS A 468 -34.68 -11.89 -47.96
N ASP A 469 -35.79 -12.35 -47.38
CA ASP A 469 -37.13 -11.87 -47.70
C ASP A 469 -37.35 -10.43 -47.20
N ALA A 470 -36.82 -10.08 -46.02
CA ALA A 470 -36.82 -8.70 -45.52
C ALA A 470 -35.96 -7.79 -46.41
N ASP A 471 -34.75 -8.21 -46.79
CA ASP A 471 -33.87 -7.45 -47.70
C ASP A 471 -34.53 -7.22 -49.07
N ARG A 472 -35.22 -8.22 -49.61
CA ARG A 472 -35.97 -8.09 -50.86
C ARG A 472 -37.12 -7.10 -50.72
N SER A 473 -37.87 -7.16 -49.62
CA SER A 473 -38.94 -6.21 -49.31
C SER A 473 -38.40 -4.78 -49.19
N LEU A 474 -37.24 -4.62 -48.54
CA LEU A 474 -36.52 -3.35 -48.43
C LEU A 474 -36.13 -2.82 -49.81
N TYR A 475 -35.58 -3.66 -50.68
CA TYR A 475 -35.19 -3.27 -52.03
C TYR A 475 -36.37 -2.74 -52.85
N GLU A 476 -37.55 -3.37 -52.75
CA GLU A 476 -38.78 -2.89 -53.39
C GLU A 476 -39.25 -1.55 -52.82
N SER A 477 -39.12 -1.35 -51.51
CA SER A 477 -39.41 -0.10 -50.81
C SER A 477 -38.48 1.02 -51.30
N LYS A 478 -37.16 0.75 -51.37
CA LYS A 478 -36.14 1.68 -51.86
C LYS A 478 -36.37 2.05 -53.32
N ARG A 479 -36.70 1.10 -54.20
CA ARG A 479 -37.07 1.38 -55.61
C ARG A 479 -38.28 2.30 -55.73
N ARG A 480 -39.33 2.07 -54.92
CA ARG A 480 -40.52 2.93 -54.90
C ARG A 480 -40.17 4.35 -54.47
N TYR A 481 -39.34 4.50 -53.45
CA TYR A 481 -38.87 5.80 -52.95
C TYR A 481 -38.17 6.61 -54.06
N TYR A 482 -37.13 6.04 -54.69
CA TYR A 482 -36.37 6.75 -55.73
C TYR A 482 -37.18 7.01 -57.00
N SER A 483 -38.02 6.07 -57.44
CA SER A 483 -38.89 6.31 -58.62
C SER A 483 -39.89 7.46 -58.45
N THR A 484 -40.29 7.75 -57.21
CA THR A 484 -41.22 8.84 -56.89
C THR A 484 -40.50 10.18 -56.72
N HIS A 485 -39.27 10.17 -56.21
CA HIS A 485 -38.48 11.38 -55.97
C HIS A 485 -37.66 11.83 -57.19
N GLU A 486 -37.19 10.91 -58.04
CA GLU A 486 -36.58 11.25 -59.34
C GLU A 486 -37.60 11.83 -60.34
N ARG A 487 -38.90 11.54 -60.18
CA ARG A 487 -39.97 12.17 -60.98
C ARG A 487 -40.36 13.57 -60.50
N ARG A 488 -39.84 14.03 -59.35
CA ARG A 488 -40.12 15.35 -58.75
C ARG A 488 -38.96 16.36 -58.90
N ARG A 489 -37.83 15.93 -59.47
CA ARG A 489 -36.77 16.81 -60.01
C ARG A 489 -36.98 16.95 -61.50
#